data_AF-A0A926SLG4-F1
#
_entry.id   AF-A0A926SLG4-F1
#
_cell.length_a   1.000
_cell.length_b   1.000
_cell.length_c   1.000
_cell.angle_alpha   90.00
_cell.angle_beta   90.00
_cell.angle_gamma   90.00
#
_symmetry.space_group_name_H-M   'P 1'
#
loop_
_entity.id
_entity.type
_entity.pdbx_description
1 polymer ?
#
loop_
_entity_poly.entity_id
_entity_poly.type
_entity_poly.pdbx_seq_one_letter_code
_entity_poly.pdbx_strand_id
1 'polypeptide(L)'
;MADYSEASPPPKNRQIVLLLSFFVGLTIALFLSVDLMVGVLIGWIPPGVERQLGALIVPAFEQQAAPSSAQDTLNQLLDRLKPHLSAEQQQRDYKVLYVPDETVNALAIPGDRIILYRGLIEQAESENELMMVLGHELGHFAHRDHLRQLGRGLLMQITISSLFGDISGIQSIALSAAQTIGNSRFSQNQEYKADEMGVTLLQKIYGQVAGATDFFARLSEKKDLPIDFLTTHPNPGKRVQRLEKLIQQNGWTVGDRSPVAESLKMP
;
A
#
# COMPACT_ATOMS: atom_id res chain seq x y z
N MET A 1 15.14 35.91 55.20
CA MET A 1 15.53 36.27 53.82
C MET A 1 15.97 34.98 53.15
N ALA A 2 15.15 34.45 52.25
CA ALA A 2 15.51 33.27 51.47
C ALA A 2 16.40 33.74 50.32
N ASP A 3 17.62 33.21 50.29
CA ASP A 3 18.64 33.46 49.28
C ASP A 3 18.22 32.74 47.99
N TYR A 4 17.79 33.49 46.98
CA TYR A 4 17.48 32.94 45.67
C TYR A 4 18.80 32.63 44.97
N SER A 5 19.24 31.37 45.09
CA SER A 5 20.41 30.78 44.44
C SER A 5 20.56 31.23 42.98
N GLU A 6 21.78 31.64 42.65
CA GLU A 6 22.24 32.09 41.34
C GLU A 6 21.80 31.16 40.20
N ALA A 7 21.25 31.75 39.13
CA ALA A 7 20.89 31.02 37.93
C ALA A 7 22.15 30.44 37.27
N SER A 8 22.14 29.14 36.99
CA SER A 8 23.21 28.46 36.25
C SER A 8 23.53 29.20 34.95
N PRO A 9 24.82 29.34 34.59
CA PRO A 9 25.20 30.00 33.34
C PRO A 9 24.57 29.28 32.13
N PRO A 10 24.16 30.02 31.07
CA PRO A 10 23.50 29.42 29.92
C PRO A 10 24.39 28.36 29.28
N PRO A 11 23.81 27.25 28.79
CA PRO A 11 24.57 26.16 28.20
C PRO A 11 25.38 26.66 27.01
N LYS A 12 26.63 26.20 26.90
CA LYS A 12 27.49 26.55 25.76
C LYS A 12 26.90 25.94 24.48
N ASN A 13 27.05 26.61 23.34
CA ASN A 13 26.56 26.12 22.04
C ASN A 13 26.94 24.66 21.75
N ARG A 14 28.14 24.22 22.16
CA ARG A 14 28.60 22.82 22.03
C ARG A 14 27.75 21.83 22.85
N GLN A 15 27.31 22.20 24.05
CA GLN A 15 26.44 21.37 24.88
C GLN A 15 25.05 21.25 24.28
N ILE A 16 24.52 22.34 23.71
CA ILE A 16 23.24 22.33 22.98
C ILE A 16 23.35 21.41 21.76
N VAL A 17 24.40 21.54 20.95
CA VAL A 17 24.62 20.68 19.78
C VAL A 17 24.74 19.21 20.17
N LEU A 18 25.52 18.88 21.21
CA LEU A 18 25.65 17.50 21.69
C LEU A 18 24.32 16.91 22.16
N LEU A 19 23.53 17.70 22.89
CA LEU A 19 22.20 17.31 23.37
C LEU A 19 21.26 17.07 22.18
N LEU A 20 21.21 18.00 21.21
CA LEU A 20 20.40 17.86 20.01
C LEU A 20 20.82 16.65 19.17
N SER A 21 22.13 16.44 18.96
CA SER A 21 22.64 15.27 18.25
C SER A 21 22.29 13.96 18.97
N PHE A 22 22.34 13.94 20.31
CA PHE A 22 21.91 12.78 21.08
C PHE A 22 20.42 12.50 20.89
N PHE A 23 19.54 13.51 21.01
CA PHE A 23 18.11 13.33 20.79
C PHE A 23 17.79 12.89 19.36
N VAL A 24 18.41 13.51 18.35
CA VAL A 24 18.25 13.10 16.95
C VAL A 24 18.71 11.65 16.76
N GLY A 25 19.87 11.28 17.31
CA GLY A 25 20.38 9.91 17.26
C GLY A 25 19.46 8.91 17.95
N LEU A 26 18.93 9.25 19.13
CA LEU A 26 17.98 8.43 19.87
C LEU A 26 16.66 8.25 19.11
N THR A 27 16.13 9.31 18.51
CA THR A 27 14.91 9.25 17.68
C THR A 27 15.12 8.35 16.46
N ILE A 28 16.26 8.47 15.77
CA ILE A 28 16.60 7.58 14.65
C ILE A 28 16.71 6.13 15.12
N ALA A 29 17.42 5.88 16.23
CA ALA A 29 17.58 4.53 16.77
C ALA A 29 16.23 3.90 17.17
N LEU A 30 15.34 4.68 17.80
CA LEU A 30 14.00 4.23 18.14
C LEU A 30 13.16 3.94 16.89
N PHE A 31 13.22 4.80 15.88
CA PHE A 31 12.52 4.57 14.62
C PHE A 31 13.00 3.28 13.93
N LEU A 32 14.31 3.05 13.88
CA LEU A 32 14.90 1.84 13.31
C LEU A 32 14.55 0.58 14.13
N SER A 33 14.51 0.70 15.46
CA SER A 33 14.16 -0.44 16.32
C SER A 33 12.70 -0.84 16.17
N VAL A 34 11.79 0.15 16.08
CA VAL A 34 10.38 -0.06 15.76
C VAL A 34 10.23 -0.76 14.42
N ASP A 35 10.93 -0.29 13.39
CA ASP A 35 10.80 -0.85 12.06
C ASP A 35 11.27 -2.32 12.00
N LEU A 36 12.40 -2.60 12.64
CA LEU A 36 12.92 -3.95 12.79
C LEU A 36 11.93 -4.84 13.56
N MET A 37 11.41 -4.35 14.68
CA MET A 37 10.45 -5.08 15.51
C MET A 37 9.18 -5.43 14.73
N VAL A 38 8.58 -4.44 14.05
CA VAL A 38 7.38 -4.64 13.23
C VAL A 38 7.65 -5.63 12.10
N GLY A 39 8.80 -5.50 11.41
CA GLY A 39 9.21 -6.42 10.35
C GLY A 39 9.33 -7.88 10.81
N VAL A 40 9.92 -8.11 11.99
CA VAL A 40 10.04 -9.45 12.59
C VAL A 40 8.68 -9.99 12.99
N LEU A 41 7.88 -9.20 13.72
CA LEU A 41 6.58 -9.62 14.23
C LEU A 41 5.62 -10.01 13.11
N ILE A 42 5.60 -9.26 12.01
CA ILE A 42 4.68 -9.54 10.89
C ILE A 42 4.97 -10.87 10.22
N GLY A 43 6.24 -11.27 10.11
CA GLY A 43 6.59 -12.59 9.58
C GLY A 43 5.96 -13.73 10.38
N TRP A 44 5.63 -13.49 11.64
CA TRP A 44 5.11 -14.49 12.57
C TRP A 44 3.58 -14.43 12.70
N ILE A 45 2.91 -13.40 12.16
CA ILE A 45 1.46 -13.28 12.21
C ILE A 45 0.84 -14.39 11.35
N PRO A 46 0.07 -15.34 11.93
CA PRO A 46 -0.59 -16.37 11.15
C PRO A 46 -1.71 -15.78 10.28
N PRO A 47 -2.07 -16.40 9.14
CA PRO A 47 -3.19 -15.94 8.30
C PRO A 47 -4.53 -15.83 9.05
N GLY A 48 -4.74 -16.64 10.11
CA GLY A 48 -5.92 -16.53 10.97
C GLY A 48 -6.02 -15.20 11.71
N VAL A 49 -4.89 -14.69 12.23
CA VAL A 49 -4.84 -13.39 12.93
C VAL A 49 -5.01 -12.25 11.93
N GLU A 50 -4.39 -12.37 10.75
CA GLU A 50 -4.58 -11.39 9.67
C GLU A 50 -6.05 -11.26 9.23
N ARG A 51 -6.79 -12.37 9.18
CA ARG A 51 -8.24 -12.35 8.90
C ARG A 51 -9.05 -11.69 10.01
N GLN A 52 -8.67 -11.86 11.28
CA GLN A 52 -9.32 -11.16 12.40
C GLN A 52 -9.07 -9.65 12.35
N LEU A 53 -7.85 -9.22 11.99
CA LEU A 53 -7.57 -7.81 11.72
C LEU A 53 -8.42 -7.29 10.55
N GLY A 54 -8.57 -8.09 9.50
CA GLY A 54 -9.46 -7.79 8.39
C GLY A 54 -10.90 -7.58 8.83
N ALA A 55 -11.44 -8.46 9.67
CA ALA A 55 -12.81 -8.35 10.18
C ALA A 55 -13.11 -7.04 10.94
N LEU A 56 -12.08 -6.35 11.45
CA LEU A 56 -12.22 -5.04 12.08
C LEU A 56 -12.20 -3.88 11.07
N ILE A 57 -11.44 -4.01 9.98
CA ILE A 57 -11.15 -2.91 9.05
C ILE A 57 -12.05 -2.96 7.82
N VAL A 58 -12.27 -4.15 7.27
CA VAL A 58 -13.05 -4.38 6.05
C VAL A 58 -14.45 -3.75 6.11
N PRO A 59 -15.21 -3.81 7.23
CA PRO A 59 -16.53 -3.16 7.30
C PRO A 59 -16.52 -1.65 7.03
N ALA A 60 -15.42 -0.94 7.33
CA ALA A 60 -15.30 0.49 7.05
C ALA A 60 -15.26 0.80 5.54
N PHE A 61 -14.76 -0.14 4.75
CA PHE A 61 -14.74 -0.05 3.28
C PHE A 61 -15.97 -0.69 2.65
N GLU A 62 -16.49 -1.79 3.21
CA GLU A 62 -17.70 -2.45 2.71
C GLU A 62 -18.93 -1.53 2.76
N GLN A 63 -19.03 -0.63 3.75
CA GLN A 63 -20.10 0.38 3.79
C GLN A 63 -20.08 1.32 2.58
N GLN A 64 -18.91 1.52 1.98
CA GLN A 64 -18.71 2.37 0.80
C GLN A 64 -18.78 1.54 -0.49
N ALA A 65 -18.54 0.23 -0.41
CA ALA A 65 -18.61 -0.68 -1.53
C ALA A 65 -20.06 -1.09 -1.83
N ALA A 66 -20.37 -1.26 -3.11
CA ALA A 66 -21.68 -1.74 -3.55
C ALA A 66 -21.51 -2.95 -4.47
N PRO A 67 -22.24 -4.07 -4.23
CA PRO A 67 -22.32 -5.15 -5.20
C PRO A 67 -22.71 -4.61 -6.57
N SER A 68 -21.93 -4.96 -7.59
CA SER A 68 -22.09 -4.41 -8.94
C SER A 68 -21.48 -5.34 -9.97
N SER A 69 -21.91 -5.22 -11.23
CA SER A 69 -21.29 -5.90 -12.36
C SER A 69 -19.80 -5.58 -12.50
N ALA A 70 -19.41 -4.35 -12.14
CA ALA A 70 -18.01 -3.95 -12.08
C ALA A 70 -17.23 -4.79 -11.07
N GLN A 71 -17.75 -4.94 -9.84
CA GLN A 71 -17.13 -5.79 -8.81
C GLN A 71 -16.99 -7.24 -9.27
N ASP A 72 -18.02 -7.81 -9.91
CA ASP A 72 -17.97 -9.18 -10.42
C ASP A 72 -16.89 -9.34 -11.49
N THR A 73 -16.80 -8.37 -12.40
CA THR A 73 -15.77 -8.35 -13.46
C THR A 73 -14.37 -8.24 -12.87
N LEU A 74 -14.16 -7.36 -11.88
CA LEU A 74 -12.87 -7.21 -11.20
C LEU A 74 -12.47 -8.49 -10.45
N ASN A 75 -13.43 -9.17 -9.82
CA ASN A 75 -13.16 -10.47 -9.19
C ASN A 75 -12.81 -11.55 -10.23
N GLN A 76 -13.44 -11.55 -11.41
CA GLN A 76 -13.05 -12.45 -12.51
C GLN A 76 -11.63 -12.17 -13.03
N LEU A 77 -11.24 -10.90 -13.17
CA LEU A 77 -9.87 -10.52 -13.51
C LEU A 77 -8.88 -11.00 -12.44
N LEU A 78 -9.21 -10.77 -11.16
CA LEU A 78 -8.40 -11.26 -10.04
C LEU A 78 -8.29 -12.79 -10.02
N ASP A 79 -9.39 -13.50 -10.29
CA ASP A 79 -9.41 -14.96 -10.32
C ASP A 79 -8.52 -15.53 -11.43
N ARG A 80 -8.31 -14.81 -12.54
CA ARG A 80 -7.33 -15.19 -13.58
C ARG A 80 -5.89 -15.10 -13.11
N LEU A 81 -5.57 -14.25 -12.13
CA LEU A 81 -4.22 -14.11 -11.55
C LEU A 81 -3.90 -15.24 -10.56
N LYS A 82 -4.91 -15.74 -9.83
CA LYS A 82 -4.72 -16.70 -8.73
C LYS A 82 -3.94 -17.98 -9.10
N PRO A 83 -4.20 -18.66 -10.24
CA PRO A 83 -3.47 -19.87 -10.63
C PRO A 83 -1.96 -19.66 -10.81
N HIS A 84 -1.51 -18.42 -10.96
CA HIS A 84 -0.12 -18.06 -11.22
C HIS A 84 0.65 -17.58 -9.98
N LEU A 85 -0.02 -17.52 -8.81
CA LEU A 85 0.55 -17.18 -7.52
C LEU A 85 1.29 -18.36 -6.88
N SER A 86 2.03 -18.09 -5.80
CA SER A 86 2.64 -19.16 -4.99
C SER A 86 1.59 -20.04 -4.30
N ALA A 87 1.96 -21.27 -3.93
CA ALA A 87 1.05 -22.20 -3.27
C ALA A 87 0.46 -21.65 -1.96
N GLU A 88 1.23 -20.86 -1.21
CA GLU A 88 0.74 -20.19 0.00
C GLU A 88 -0.31 -19.13 -0.36
N GLN A 89 -0.05 -18.29 -1.37
CA GLN A 89 -0.97 -17.25 -1.79
C GLN A 89 -2.27 -17.82 -2.39
N GLN A 90 -2.20 -18.98 -3.07
CA GLN A 90 -3.38 -19.65 -3.61
C GLN A 90 -4.37 -20.12 -2.53
N GLN A 91 -3.92 -20.29 -1.28
CA GLN A 91 -4.79 -20.66 -0.15
C GLN A 91 -5.55 -19.46 0.43
N ARG A 92 -5.26 -18.24 -0.02
CA ARG A 92 -5.85 -16.99 0.47
C ARG A 92 -7.15 -16.71 -0.29
N ASP A 93 -8.14 -16.10 0.38
CA ASP A 93 -9.42 -15.75 -0.24
C ASP A 93 -9.42 -14.31 -0.77
N TYR A 94 -8.55 -14.04 -1.75
CA TYR A 94 -8.47 -12.70 -2.32
C TYR A 94 -9.77 -12.31 -3.03
N LYS A 95 -10.31 -11.15 -2.66
CA LYS A 95 -11.50 -10.55 -3.28
C LYS A 95 -11.30 -9.05 -3.50
N VAL A 96 -11.86 -8.56 -4.60
CA VAL A 96 -11.94 -7.12 -4.86
C VAL A 96 -13.20 -6.57 -4.21
N LEU A 97 -13.06 -5.47 -3.46
CA LEU A 97 -14.14 -4.58 -3.05
C LEU A 97 -14.10 -3.34 -3.92
N TYR A 98 -15.14 -3.18 -4.73
CA TYR A 98 -15.27 -2.02 -5.62
C TYR A 98 -15.91 -0.85 -4.87
N VAL A 99 -15.22 0.29 -4.85
CA VAL A 99 -15.71 1.53 -4.23
C VAL A 99 -16.04 2.54 -5.34
N PRO A 100 -17.32 2.93 -5.51
CA PRO A 100 -17.78 3.81 -6.58
C PRO A 100 -17.48 5.30 -6.30
N ASP A 101 -16.24 5.62 -5.96
CA ASP A 101 -15.74 6.95 -5.64
C ASP A 101 -14.67 7.40 -6.66
N GLU A 102 -14.58 8.71 -6.89
CA GLU A 102 -13.69 9.34 -7.90
C GLU A 102 -12.19 9.27 -7.54
N THR A 103 -11.86 8.83 -6.32
CA THR A 103 -10.49 8.59 -5.90
C THR A 103 -9.77 7.67 -6.91
N VAL A 104 -8.61 8.11 -7.38
CA VAL A 104 -7.72 7.26 -8.20
C VAL A 104 -6.83 6.50 -7.23
N ASN A 105 -7.23 5.28 -6.82
CA ASN A 105 -6.40 4.43 -5.96
C ASN A 105 -6.75 2.93 -6.03
N ALA A 106 -5.85 2.10 -5.51
CA ALA A 106 -6.03 0.68 -5.20
C ALA A 106 -5.29 0.36 -3.91
N LEU A 107 -5.80 -0.54 -3.06
CA LEU A 107 -5.15 -0.89 -1.78
C LEU A 107 -5.36 -2.36 -1.40
N ALA A 108 -4.27 -3.08 -1.14
CA ALA A 108 -4.31 -4.33 -0.39
C ALA A 108 -4.54 -4.08 1.11
N ILE A 109 -5.56 -4.72 1.70
CA ILE A 109 -5.90 -4.58 3.13
C ILE A 109 -6.00 -5.95 3.82
N PRO A 110 -5.86 -6.02 5.17
CA PRO A 110 -5.99 -7.27 5.90
C PRO A 110 -7.35 -7.95 5.65
N GLY A 111 -7.37 -9.28 5.70
CA GLY A 111 -8.58 -10.06 5.35
C GLY A 111 -8.72 -10.38 3.87
N ASP A 112 -7.61 -10.33 3.11
CA ASP A 112 -7.58 -10.71 1.69
C ASP A 112 -8.51 -9.86 0.82
N ARG A 113 -8.57 -8.56 1.08
CA ARG A 113 -9.37 -7.61 0.29
C ARG A 113 -8.47 -6.65 -0.47
N ILE A 114 -8.74 -6.49 -1.76
CA ILE A 114 -8.19 -5.42 -2.59
C ILE A 114 -9.29 -4.38 -2.75
N ILE A 115 -9.08 -3.17 -2.25
CA ILE A 115 -9.96 -2.04 -2.53
C ILE A 115 -9.58 -1.50 -3.91
N LEU A 116 -10.55 -1.36 -4.79
CA LEU A 116 -10.36 -0.71 -6.10
C LEU A 116 -11.40 0.39 -6.28
N TYR A 117 -10.94 1.60 -6.53
CA TYR A 117 -11.80 2.78 -6.66
C TYR A 117 -12.18 3.03 -8.11
N ARG A 118 -13.40 3.54 -8.34
CA ARG A 118 -13.89 3.90 -9.68
C ARG A 118 -12.95 4.86 -10.39
N GLY A 119 -12.42 5.87 -9.70
CA GLY A 119 -11.48 6.82 -10.28
C GLY A 119 -10.27 6.16 -10.92
N LEU A 120 -9.75 5.05 -10.36
CA LEU A 120 -8.65 4.32 -10.99
C LEU A 120 -9.09 3.59 -12.26
N ILE A 121 -10.26 2.95 -12.23
CA ILE A 121 -10.81 2.20 -13.37
C ILE A 121 -11.03 3.14 -14.56
N GLU A 122 -11.55 4.34 -14.31
CA GLU A 122 -11.77 5.37 -15.34
C GLU A 122 -10.46 5.89 -15.98
N GLN A 123 -9.32 5.72 -15.32
CA GLN A 123 -8.00 6.08 -15.85
C GLN A 123 -7.29 4.92 -16.56
N ALA A 124 -7.81 3.70 -16.44
CA ALA A 124 -7.27 2.54 -17.11
C ALA A 124 -7.75 2.49 -18.57
N GLU A 125 -6.81 2.41 -19.50
CA GLU A 125 -7.09 2.41 -20.94
C GLU A 125 -7.09 0.99 -21.54
N SER A 126 -6.68 -0.02 -20.76
CA SER A 126 -6.68 -1.43 -21.14
C SER A 126 -6.93 -2.36 -19.96
N GLU A 127 -7.44 -3.56 -20.24
CA GLU A 127 -7.54 -4.63 -19.23
C GLU A 127 -6.14 -4.97 -18.67
N ASN A 128 -5.10 -4.91 -19.52
CA ASN A 128 -3.73 -5.18 -19.11
C ASN A 128 -3.25 -4.24 -18.00
N GLU A 129 -3.61 -2.95 -18.04
CA GLU A 129 -3.27 -2.02 -16.96
C GLU A 129 -3.99 -2.36 -15.66
N LEU A 130 -5.27 -2.75 -15.72
CA LEU A 130 -5.99 -3.21 -14.53
C LEU A 130 -5.37 -4.50 -13.97
N MET A 131 -4.94 -5.42 -14.83
CA MET A 131 -4.25 -6.64 -14.43
C MET A 131 -2.86 -6.35 -13.85
N MET A 132 -2.16 -5.32 -14.36
CA MET A 132 -0.92 -4.82 -13.75
C MET A 132 -1.17 -4.30 -12.34
N VAL A 133 -2.19 -3.47 -12.14
CA VAL A 133 -2.56 -2.91 -10.82
C VAL A 133 -2.98 -4.02 -9.85
N LEU A 134 -3.85 -4.94 -10.27
CA LEU A 134 -4.27 -6.06 -9.42
C LEU A 134 -3.09 -6.99 -9.07
N GLY A 135 -2.20 -7.26 -10.03
CA GLY A 135 -0.99 -8.03 -9.81
C GLY A 135 0.00 -7.32 -8.87
N HIS A 136 0.08 -6.00 -8.95
CA HIS A 136 0.85 -5.15 -8.05
C HIS A 136 0.32 -5.23 -6.61
N GLU A 137 -1.00 -5.10 -6.40
CA GLU A 137 -1.62 -5.26 -5.07
C GLU A 137 -1.43 -6.68 -4.50
N LEU A 138 -1.46 -7.72 -5.34
CA LEU A 138 -1.08 -9.07 -4.92
C LEU A 138 0.40 -9.17 -4.51
N GLY A 139 1.26 -8.35 -5.12
CA GLY A 139 2.64 -8.15 -4.72
C GLY A 139 2.77 -7.58 -3.30
N HIS A 140 1.96 -6.59 -2.94
CA HIS A 140 1.91 -6.08 -1.56
C HIS A 140 1.45 -7.15 -0.57
N PHE A 141 0.48 -7.99 -0.94
CA PHE A 141 0.08 -9.15 -0.13
C PHE A 141 1.22 -10.16 0.05
N ALA A 142 1.92 -10.51 -1.04
CA ALA A 142 3.04 -11.44 -1.02
C ALA A 142 4.12 -11.00 -0.03
N HIS A 143 4.36 -9.69 0.04
CA HIS A 143 5.35 -9.12 0.93
C HIS A 143 4.79 -8.73 2.30
N ARG A 144 3.46 -8.79 2.51
CA ARG A 144 2.77 -8.37 3.74
C ARG A 144 2.93 -6.88 4.06
N ASP A 145 2.97 -6.03 3.04
CA ASP A 145 3.24 -4.60 3.17
C ASP A 145 2.13 -3.85 3.91
N HIS A 146 0.87 -4.23 3.68
CA HIS A 146 -0.31 -3.71 4.38
C HIS A 146 -0.23 -3.93 5.89
N LEU A 147 0.30 -5.08 6.33
CA LEU A 147 0.53 -5.35 7.75
C LEU A 147 1.67 -4.52 8.33
N ARG A 148 2.70 -4.20 7.54
CA ARG A 148 3.81 -3.33 8.00
C ARG A 148 3.31 -1.94 8.32
N GLN A 149 2.47 -1.40 7.45
CA GLN A 149 1.90 -0.07 7.63
C GLN A 149 0.92 -0.04 8.78
N LEU A 150 0.03 -1.03 8.87
CA LEU A 150 -0.89 -1.14 10.00
C LEU A 150 -0.15 -1.29 11.34
N GLY A 151 0.87 -2.14 11.40
CA GLY A 151 1.68 -2.35 12.62
C GLY A 151 2.40 -1.08 13.07
N ARG A 152 2.99 -0.32 12.14
CA ARG A 152 3.61 0.98 12.43
C ARG A 152 2.58 1.99 12.96
N GLY A 153 1.40 2.07 12.34
CA GLY A 153 0.34 2.98 12.76
C GLY A 153 -0.22 2.63 14.16
N LEU A 154 -0.48 1.36 14.42
CA LEU A 154 -0.95 0.90 15.73
C LEU A 154 0.08 1.17 16.83
N LEU A 155 1.37 0.93 16.57
CA LEU A 155 2.40 1.23 17.56
C LEU A 155 2.51 2.72 17.85
N MET A 156 2.39 3.56 16.82
CA MET A 156 2.37 5.01 16.98
C MET A 156 1.17 5.45 17.82
N GLN A 157 -0.01 4.92 17.54
CA GLN A 157 -1.22 5.18 18.31
C GLN A 157 -1.07 4.77 19.78
N ILE A 158 -0.58 3.55 20.05
CA ILE A 158 -0.31 3.07 21.42
C ILE A 158 0.68 3.98 22.14
N THR A 159 1.72 4.44 21.45
CA THR A 159 2.73 5.34 22.02
C THR A 159 2.11 6.68 22.41
N ILE A 160 1.31 7.29 21.53
CA ILE A 160 0.60 8.54 21.80
C ILE A 160 -0.39 8.36 22.95
N SER A 161 -1.24 7.33 22.91
CA SER A 161 -2.18 6.98 23.98
C SER A 161 -1.49 6.80 25.33
N SER A 162 -0.31 6.17 25.37
CA SER A 162 0.44 5.97 26.62
C SER A 162 0.99 7.27 27.20
N LEU A 163 1.28 8.27 26.35
CA LEU A 163 1.79 9.57 26.78
C LEU A 163 0.68 10.52 27.23
N PHE A 164 -0.48 10.46 26.58
CA PHE A 164 -1.57 11.44 26.78
C PHE A 164 -2.82 10.87 27.46
N GLY A 165 -2.86 9.57 27.75
CA GLY A 165 -3.96 8.92 28.47
C GLY A 165 -5.24 8.72 27.65
N ASP A 166 -5.19 8.84 26.32
CA ASP A 166 -6.35 8.65 25.46
C ASP A 166 -6.53 7.17 25.10
N ILE A 167 -7.58 6.54 25.62
CA ILE A 167 -7.95 5.16 25.30
C ILE A 167 -9.11 5.19 24.32
N SER A 168 -8.80 4.99 23.04
CA SER A 168 -9.79 4.92 21.97
C SER A 168 -10.58 3.60 22.02
N GLY A 169 -11.91 3.65 21.81
CA GLY A 169 -12.76 2.46 21.69
C GLY A 169 -12.52 1.65 20.41
N ILE A 170 -13.08 0.43 20.33
CA ILE A 170 -12.86 -0.49 19.19
C ILE A 170 -13.26 0.14 17.84
N GLN A 171 -14.36 0.90 17.79
CA GLN A 171 -14.79 1.57 16.56
C GLN A 171 -13.79 2.64 16.09
N SER A 172 -13.21 3.43 17.01
CA SER A 172 -12.21 4.42 16.64
C SER A 172 -10.88 3.78 16.24
N ILE A 173 -10.54 2.62 16.78
CA ILE A 173 -9.40 1.81 16.32
C ILE A 173 -9.61 1.34 14.88
N ALA A 174 -10.79 0.82 14.53
CA ALA A 174 -11.10 0.37 13.17
C ALA A 174 -11.00 1.51 12.14
N LEU A 175 -11.56 2.69 12.46
CA LEU A 175 -11.46 3.87 11.60
C LEU A 175 -10.01 4.36 11.48
N SER A 176 -9.26 4.40 12.58
CA SER A 176 -7.84 4.79 12.58
C SER A 176 -6.98 3.84 11.74
N ALA A 177 -7.27 2.54 11.81
CA ALA A 177 -6.62 1.52 11.00
C ALA A 177 -6.94 1.69 9.50
N ALA A 178 -8.21 1.92 9.15
CA ALA A 178 -8.61 2.21 7.77
C ALA A 178 -7.92 3.48 7.23
N GLN A 179 -7.86 4.55 8.02
CA GLN A 179 -7.13 5.78 7.67
C GLN A 179 -5.62 5.55 7.53
N THR A 180 -5.02 4.76 8.42
CA THR A 180 -3.60 4.41 8.34
C THR A 180 -3.30 3.69 7.03
N ILE A 181 -4.15 2.73 6.66
CA ILE A 181 -4.01 1.97 5.43
C ILE A 181 -4.19 2.88 4.20
N GLY A 182 -5.24 3.71 4.18
CA GLY A 182 -5.50 4.65 3.08
C GLY A 182 -4.39 5.68 2.88
N ASN A 183 -3.66 6.03 3.95
CA ASN A 183 -2.52 6.95 3.91
C ASN A 183 -1.16 6.23 3.88
N SER A 184 -1.15 4.92 3.63
CA SER A 184 0.08 4.12 3.62
C SER A 184 1.05 4.67 2.60
N ARG A 185 2.33 4.83 2.97
CA ARG A 185 3.40 5.17 2.02
C ARG A 185 4.39 4.03 1.88
N PHE A 186 4.46 3.41 0.72
CA PHE A 186 5.37 2.30 0.49
C PHE A 186 6.78 2.77 0.13
N SER A 187 7.77 2.02 0.61
CA SER A 187 9.17 2.26 0.25
C SER A 187 9.42 1.89 -1.21
N GLN A 188 10.46 2.48 -1.79
CA GLN A 188 10.86 2.20 -3.16
C GLN A 188 11.18 0.71 -3.43
N ASN A 189 11.57 -0.04 -2.40
CA ASN A 189 11.81 -1.48 -2.51
C ASN A 189 10.52 -2.30 -2.46
N GLN A 190 9.52 -1.87 -1.68
CA GLN A 190 8.20 -2.51 -1.66
C GLN A 190 7.51 -2.34 -3.01
N GLU A 191 7.49 -1.11 -3.53
CA GLU A 191 6.97 -0.80 -4.87
C GLU A 191 7.67 -1.63 -5.95
N TYR A 192 9.00 -1.75 -5.91
CA TYR A 192 9.74 -2.54 -6.90
C TYR A 192 9.35 -4.02 -6.91
N LYS A 193 9.15 -4.63 -5.74
CA LYS A 193 8.76 -6.04 -5.66
C LYS A 193 7.31 -6.26 -6.06
N ALA A 194 6.45 -5.29 -5.79
CA ALA A 194 5.06 -5.30 -6.22
C ALA A 194 4.96 -5.13 -7.76
N ASP A 195 5.73 -4.18 -8.32
CA ASP A 195 5.91 -3.99 -9.77
C ASP A 195 6.38 -5.28 -10.45
N GLU A 196 7.44 -5.91 -9.92
CA GLU A 196 7.99 -7.17 -10.43
C GLU A 196 6.94 -8.29 -10.45
N MET A 197 6.15 -8.43 -9.38
CA MET A 197 5.05 -9.40 -9.35
C MET A 197 3.99 -9.08 -10.38
N GLY A 198 3.56 -7.82 -10.49
CA GLY A 198 2.54 -7.39 -11.46
C GLY A 198 2.91 -7.73 -12.90
N VAL A 199 4.12 -7.33 -13.33
CA VAL A 199 4.56 -7.57 -14.71
C VAL A 199 4.81 -9.07 -14.99
N THR A 200 5.28 -9.81 -13.99
CA THR A 200 5.44 -11.27 -14.10
C THR A 200 4.10 -11.95 -14.28
N LEU A 201 3.06 -11.51 -13.57
CA LEU A 201 1.71 -12.05 -13.71
C LEU A 201 1.10 -11.71 -15.07
N LEU A 202 1.32 -10.50 -15.59
CA LEU A 202 0.95 -10.15 -16.97
C LEU A 202 1.59 -11.12 -17.98
N GLN A 203 2.90 -11.33 -17.88
CA GLN A 203 3.61 -12.25 -18.77
C GLN A 203 3.03 -13.67 -18.68
N LYS A 204 2.69 -14.16 -17.49
CA LYS A 204 2.13 -15.51 -17.30
C LYS A 204 0.73 -15.67 -17.91
N ILE A 205 -0.09 -14.63 -17.88
CA ILE A 205 -1.48 -14.68 -18.37
C ILE A 205 -1.57 -14.45 -19.87
N TYR A 206 -0.83 -13.46 -20.38
CA TYR A 206 -0.96 -13.02 -21.77
C TYR A 206 0.19 -13.51 -22.67
N GLY A 207 1.26 -14.07 -22.10
CA GLY A 207 2.48 -14.40 -22.83
C GLY A 207 3.29 -13.18 -23.27
N GLN A 208 2.89 -11.98 -22.83
CA GLN A 208 3.42 -10.68 -23.19
C GLN A 208 3.09 -9.65 -22.10
N VAL A 209 3.69 -8.46 -22.15
CA VAL A 209 3.64 -7.45 -21.07
C VAL A 209 3.13 -6.07 -21.52
N ALA A 210 2.30 -6.00 -22.57
CA ALA A 210 1.59 -4.76 -22.92
C ALA A 210 0.80 -4.22 -21.72
N GLY A 211 0.69 -2.90 -21.60
CA GLY A 211 0.02 -2.23 -20.49
C GLY A 211 0.85 -2.12 -19.21
N ALA A 212 1.98 -2.84 -19.07
CA ALA A 212 2.74 -2.90 -17.82
C ALA A 212 3.25 -1.53 -17.33
N THR A 213 3.58 -0.63 -18.24
CA THR A 213 4.12 0.70 -17.93
C THR A 213 3.12 1.83 -18.16
N ASP A 214 2.05 1.57 -18.88
CA ASP A 214 1.25 2.62 -19.53
C ASP A 214 0.53 3.51 -18.52
N PHE A 215 -0.11 2.90 -17.51
CA PHE A 215 -0.74 3.63 -16.42
C PHE A 215 0.26 4.54 -15.68
N PHE A 216 1.43 4.02 -15.32
CA PHE A 216 2.47 4.79 -14.63
C PHE A 216 3.08 5.88 -15.51
N ALA A 217 3.26 5.60 -16.80
CA ALA A 217 3.74 6.59 -17.77
C ALA A 217 2.77 7.77 -17.84
N ARG A 218 1.46 7.50 -18.02
CA ARG A 218 0.44 8.56 -18.03
C ARG A 218 0.40 9.33 -16.71
N LEU A 219 0.51 8.65 -15.56
CA LEU A 219 0.61 9.32 -14.27
C LEU A 219 1.85 10.20 -14.12
N SER A 220 2.97 9.86 -14.79
CA SER A 220 4.19 10.66 -14.74
C SER A 220 4.13 11.93 -15.59
N GLU A 221 3.23 11.98 -16.56
CA GLU A 221 3.08 13.10 -17.52
C GLU A 221 2.01 14.12 -17.10
N LYS A 222 1.02 13.72 -16.28
CA LYS A 222 -0.03 14.63 -15.80
C LYS A 222 0.53 15.67 -14.85
N LYS A 223 0.28 16.95 -15.15
CA LYS A 223 0.63 18.08 -14.25
C LYS A 223 -0.30 18.16 -13.03
N ASP A 224 -1.57 17.81 -13.22
CA ASP A 224 -2.56 17.62 -12.16
C ASP A 224 -2.58 16.14 -11.78
N LEU A 225 -1.58 15.76 -10.98
CA LEU A 225 -1.38 14.40 -10.54
C LEU A 225 -2.58 13.95 -9.69
N PRO A 226 -3.14 12.73 -9.89
CA PRO A 226 -4.00 12.14 -8.89
C PRO A 226 -3.18 11.93 -7.62
N ILE A 227 -3.40 12.81 -6.64
CA ILE A 227 -2.59 12.90 -5.42
C ILE A 227 -2.70 11.61 -4.61
N ASP A 228 -3.84 10.93 -4.65
CA ASP A 228 -4.11 9.79 -3.78
C ASP A 228 -3.26 8.56 -4.14
N PHE A 229 -3.29 8.10 -5.39
CA PHE A 229 -2.43 6.98 -5.84
C PHE A 229 -0.95 7.28 -5.63
N LEU A 230 -0.49 8.51 -5.89
CA LEU A 230 0.93 8.86 -5.76
C LEU A 230 1.37 9.09 -4.32
N THR A 231 0.43 9.43 -3.44
CA THR A 231 0.68 9.48 -1.99
C THR A 231 1.03 8.10 -1.48
N THR A 232 0.31 7.07 -1.96
CA THR A 232 0.53 5.69 -1.52
C THR A 232 1.64 4.99 -2.29
N HIS A 233 1.70 5.20 -3.60
CA HIS A 233 2.63 4.58 -4.55
C HIS A 233 3.51 5.62 -5.27
N PRO A 234 4.62 6.06 -4.66
CA PRO A 234 5.40 7.19 -5.16
C PRO A 234 6.30 6.87 -6.37
N ASN A 235 6.74 7.93 -7.06
CA ASN A 235 7.76 7.92 -8.13
C ASN A 235 7.40 7.15 -9.43
N PRO A 236 6.29 7.49 -10.11
CA PRO A 236 5.82 6.76 -11.30
C PRO A 236 6.88 6.69 -12.41
N GLY A 237 7.60 7.79 -12.70
CA GLY A 237 8.64 7.78 -13.73
C GLY A 237 9.83 6.84 -13.43
N LYS A 238 10.22 6.69 -12.16
CA LYS A 238 11.27 5.72 -11.77
C LYS A 238 10.77 4.28 -11.88
N ARG A 239 9.46 4.04 -11.67
CA ARG A 239 8.83 2.72 -11.83
C ARG A 239 8.81 2.31 -13.30
N VAL A 240 8.43 3.21 -14.20
CA VAL A 240 8.50 2.98 -15.66
C VAL A 240 9.89 2.54 -16.09
N GLN A 241 10.94 3.31 -15.75
CA GLN A 241 12.33 2.95 -16.11
C GLN A 241 12.77 1.58 -15.61
N ARG A 242 12.30 1.17 -14.42
CA ARG A 242 12.64 -0.13 -13.82
C ARG A 242 11.88 -1.26 -14.48
N LEU A 243 10.59 -1.07 -14.76
CA LEU A 243 9.77 -2.03 -15.48
C LEU A 243 10.31 -2.26 -16.88
N GLU A 244 10.63 -1.20 -17.63
CA GLU A 244 11.27 -1.30 -18.96
C GLU A 244 12.57 -2.10 -18.91
N LYS A 245 13.42 -1.81 -17.92
CA LYS A 245 14.68 -2.56 -17.73
C LYS A 245 14.40 -4.03 -17.44
N LEU A 246 13.45 -4.34 -16.57
CA LEU A 246 13.09 -5.71 -16.21
C LEU A 246 12.51 -6.48 -17.41
N ILE A 247 11.64 -5.83 -18.19
CA ILE A 247 11.05 -6.36 -19.42
C ILE A 247 12.16 -6.70 -20.43
N GLN A 248 13.10 -5.76 -20.65
CA GLN A 248 14.24 -5.96 -21.54
C GLN A 248 15.15 -7.10 -21.07
N GLN A 249 15.46 -7.16 -19.77
CA GLN A 249 16.33 -8.20 -19.19
C GLN A 249 15.75 -9.61 -19.34
N ASN A 250 14.42 -9.75 -19.25
CA ASN A 250 13.75 -11.04 -19.41
C ASN A 250 13.39 -11.36 -20.87
N GLY A 251 13.62 -10.44 -21.81
CA GLY A 251 13.26 -10.62 -23.22
C GLY A 251 11.76 -10.76 -23.45
N TRP A 252 10.93 -10.17 -22.58
CA TRP A 252 9.48 -10.21 -22.73
C TRP A 252 9.02 -9.29 -23.85
N THR A 253 8.00 -9.73 -24.58
CA THR A 253 7.45 -8.99 -25.72
C THR A 253 6.35 -8.03 -25.27
N VAL A 254 6.26 -6.90 -25.96
CA VAL A 254 5.14 -5.95 -25.82
C VAL A 254 4.26 -6.12 -27.05
N GLY A 255 3.08 -6.71 -26.87
CA GLY A 255 2.12 -6.97 -27.93
C GLY A 255 0.92 -6.03 -27.87
N ASP A 256 -0.24 -6.53 -28.30
CA ASP A 256 -1.48 -5.77 -28.29
C ASP A 256 -2.10 -5.71 -26.89
N ARG A 257 -2.85 -4.63 -26.65
CA ARG A 257 -3.59 -4.41 -25.41
C ARG A 257 -4.98 -5.01 -25.54
N SER A 258 -5.42 -5.71 -24.49
CA SER A 258 -6.81 -6.15 -24.37
C SER A 258 -7.70 -4.96 -23.96
N PRO A 259 -8.87 -4.79 -24.59
CA PRO A 259 -9.77 -3.69 -24.27
C PRO A 259 -10.33 -3.85 -22.85
N VAL A 260 -10.61 -2.74 -22.17
CA VAL A 260 -11.35 -2.76 -20.91
C VAL A 260 -12.74 -3.36 -21.15
N ALA A 261 -13.17 -4.26 -20.25
CA ALA A 261 -14.49 -4.89 -20.32
C ALA A 261 -15.61 -3.84 -20.25
N GLU A 262 -16.70 -4.05 -21.01
CA GLU A 262 -17.79 -3.08 -21.09
C GLU A 262 -18.47 -2.80 -19.74
N SER A 263 -18.53 -3.80 -18.86
CA SER A 263 -19.03 -3.68 -17.48
C SER A 263 -18.19 -2.76 -16.59
N LEU A 264 -16.96 -2.44 -17.00
CA LEU A 264 -16.05 -1.50 -16.33
C LEU A 264 -16.03 -0.14 -17.03
N LYS A 265 -16.59 -0.04 -18.24
CA LYS A 265 -16.83 1.24 -18.90
C LYS A 265 -18.10 1.82 -18.30
N MET A 266 -17.94 2.90 -17.56
CA MET A 266 -19.10 3.63 -17.02
C MET A 266 -19.83 4.33 -18.17
N PRO A 267 -21.18 4.42 -18.10
CA PRO A 267 -21.99 5.12 -19.11
C PRO A 267 -21.71 6.63 -19.16
#